data_AF-A3U629-F1
#
_entry.id   AF-A3U629-F1
#
_cell.length_a   1.000
_cell.length_b   1.000
_cell.length_c   1.000
_cell.angle_alpha   90.00
_cell.angle_beta   90.00
_cell.angle_gamma   90.00
#
_symmetry.space_group_name_H-M   'P 1'
#
loop_
_entity.id
_entity.type
_entity.pdbx_description
1 polymer ?
#
loop_
_entity_poly.entity_id
_entity_poly.type
_entity_poly.pdbx_seq_one_letter_code
_entity_poly.pdbx_strand_id
1 'polypeptide(L)'
;MNSIQEKEFRRRQISFVGLLSAITVILLGLHYYIYYYFAASIDLKIPLWTVYAFHFIVVLLIYSFINYRHTSGKTDVFNVFMILTFLKMILAVVFLLPVLLSSLENKVPDVLNFFFPYFIYLGLEVWTVTNFLKEKTN
;
A
#
# COMPACT_ATOMS: atom_id res chain seq x y z
N MET A 1 19.39 15.29 10.26
CA MET A 1 19.60 14.98 8.82
C MET A 1 20.34 16.17 8.22
N ASN A 2 21.44 15.93 7.49
CA ASN A 2 22.17 17.01 6.82
C ASN A 2 21.52 17.37 5.45
N SER A 3 22.01 18.43 4.79
CA SER A 3 21.43 18.93 3.55
C SER A 3 21.48 17.95 2.37
N ILE A 4 22.50 17.06 2.34
CA ILE A 4 22.62 16.02 1.31
C ILE A 4 21.56 14.94 1.54
N GLN A 5 21.47 14.44 2.78
CA GLN A 5 20.47 13.46 3.18
C GLN A 5 19.05 13.98 2.95
N GLU A 6 18.75 15.25 3.24
CA GLU A 6 17.43 15.81 2.97
C GLU A 6 17.06 15.79 1.47
N LYS A 7 18.00 16.17 0.60
CA LYS A 7 17.78 16.14 -0.86
C LYS A 7 17.53 14.73 -1.35
N GLU A 8 18.27 13.74 -0.84
CA GLU A 8 18.07 12.33 -1.21
C GLU A 8 16.72 11.79 -0.75
N PHE A 9 16.33 12.07 0.50
CA PHE A 9 15.02 11.72 1.04
C PHE A 9 13.91 12.27 0.15
N ARG A 10 13.93 13.58 -0.15
CA ARG A 10 12.91 14.25 -0.98
C ARG A 10 12.84 13.68 -2.38
N ARG A 11 14.00 13.47 -3.03
CA ARG A 11 14.07 12.88 -4.38
C ARG A 11 13.38 11.52 -4.41
N ARG A 12 13.75 10.62 -3.50
CA ARG A 12 13.17 9.28 -3.39
C ARG A 12 11.67 9.32 -3.09
N GLN A 13 11.28 10.18 -2.15
CA GLN A 13 9.90 10.37 -1.76
C GLN A 13 9.02 10.83 -2.92
N ILE A 14 9.44 11.85 -3.68
CA ILE A 14 8.67 12.37 -4.82
C ILE A 14 8.57 11.30 -5.92
N SER A 15 9.66 10.63 -6.25
CA SER A 15 9.64 9.55 -7.25
C SER A 15 8.70 8.42 -6.84
N PHE A 16 8.72 8.02 -5.56
CA PHE A 16 7.82 6.98 -5.06
C PHE A 16 6.37 7.41 -5.03
N VAL A 17 6.07 8.64 -4.59
CA VAL A 17 4.70 9.19 -4.63
C VAL A 17 4.17 9.20 -6.06
N GLY A 18 4.97 9.65 -7.03
CA GLY A 18 4.59 9.62 -8.45
C GLY A 18 4.28 8.21 -8.95
N LEU A 19 5.15 7.25 -8.65
CA LEU A 19 4.96 5.85 -9.01
C LEU A 19 3.71 5.24 -8.33
N LEU A 20 3.56 5.45 -7.03
CA LEU A 20 2.43 4.96 -6.24
C LEU A 20 1.11 5.54 -6.77
N SER A 21 1.05 6.85 -7.03
CA SER A 21 -0.12 7.51 -7.60
C SER A 21 -0.46 6.96 -8.99
N ALA A 22 0.53 6.79 -9.87
CA ALA A 22 0.29 6.24 -11.21
C ALA A 22 -0.28 4.81 -11.15
N ILE A 23 0.33 3.92 -10.35
CA ILE A 23 -0.15 2.56 -10.14
C ILE A 23 -1.57 2.57 -9.57
N THR A 24 -1.83 3.41 -8.57
CA THR A 24 -3.14 3.51 -7.91
C THR A 24 -4.23 3.92 -8.89
N VAL A 25 -4.00 4.97 -9.68
CA VAL A 25 -4.98 5.47 -10.66
C VAL A 25 -5.25 4.43 -11.75
N ILE A 26 -4.20 3.78 -12.26
CA ILE A 26 -4.34 2.73 -13.29
C ILE A 26 -5.16 1.56 -12.74
N LEU A 27 -4.80 1.04 -11.56
CA LEU A 27 -5.50 -0.10 -10.97
C LEU A 27 -6.95 0.24 -10.61
N LEU A 28 -7.19 1.41 -10.00
CA LEU A 28 -8.54 1.85 -9.64
C LEU A 28 -9.41 2.01 -10.90
N GLY A 29 -8.86 2.60 -11.96
CA GLY A 29 -9.57 2.75 -13.25
C GLY A 29 -9.93 1.42 -13.88
N LEU A 30 -8.98 0.47 -13.94
CA LEU A 30 -9.22 -0.88 -14.44
C LEU A 30 -10.25 -1.62 -13.58
N HIS A 31 -10.17 -1.49 -12.25
CA HIS A 31 -11.10 -2.16 -11.34
C HIS A 31 -12.51 -1.58 -11.46
N TYR A 32 -12.66 -0.26 -11.59
CA TYR A 32 -13.96 0.36 -11.88
C TYR A 32 -14.51 -0.06 -13.23
N TYR A 33 -13.68 -0.14 -14.27
CA TYR A 33 -14.10 -0.62 -15.59
C TYR A 33 -14.64 -2.05 -15.51
N ILE A 34 -13.88 -2.96 -14.89
CA ILE A 34 -14.31 -4.35 -14.72
C ILE A 34 -15.60 -4.41 -13.88
N TYR A 35 -15.66 -3.66 -12.78
CA TYR A 35 -16.83 -3.65 -11.92
C TYR A 35 -18.08 -3.19 -12.67
N TYR A 36 -18.00 -2.07 -13.39
CA TYR A 36 -19.13 -1.49 -14.11
C TYR A 36 -19.69 -2.42 -15.20
N TYR A 37 -18.82 -3.06 -15.98
CA TYR A 37 -19.27 -3.89 -17.11
C TYR A 37 -19.60 -5.33 -16.73
N PHE A 38 -19.01 -5.87 -15.66
CA PHE A 38 -19.10 -7.31 -15.35
C PHE A 38 -19.65 -7.63 -13.96
N ALA A 39 -19.71 -6.65 -13.05
CA ALA A 39 -20.06 -6.89 -11.64
C ALA A 39 -20.94 -5.81 -11.02
N ALA A 40 -21.60 -4.96 -11.82
CA ALA A 40 -22.40 -3.83 -11.31
C ALA A 40 -23.61 -4.27 -10.48
N SER A 41 -24.07 -5.52 -10.62
CA SER A 41 -25.15 -6.11 -9.83
C SER A 41 -24.69 -6.68 -8.48
N ILE A 42 -23.39 -6.63 -8.16
CA ILE A 42 -22.85 -7.12 -6.90
C ILE A 42 -22.88 -5.99 -5.87
N ASP A 43 -23.60 -6.18 -4.78
CA ASP A 43 -23.62 -5.21 -3.68
C ASP A 43 -22.29 -5.26 -2.90
N LEU A 44 -21.51 -4.18 -3.00
CA LEU A 44 -20.29 -4.00 -2.22
C LEU A 44 -20.58 -3.18 -0.96
N LYS A 45 -20.19 -3.69 0.21
CA LYS A 45 -20.26 -2.94 1.46
C LYS A 45 -19.21 -1.84 1.52
N ILE A 46 -18.03 -2.09 0.95
CA ILE A 46 -16.91 -1.16 0.92
C ILE A 46 -16.76 -0.63 -0.52
N PRO A 47 -16.90 0.69 -0.75
CA PRO A 47 -16.68 1.27 -2.07
C PRO A 47 -15.23 1.09 -2.54
N LEU A 48 -15.03 0.75 -3.82
CA LEU A 48 -13.70 0.50 -4.39
C LEU A 48 -12.70 1.63 -4.09
N TRP A 49 -13.07 2.90 -4.28
CA TRP A 49 -12.16 4.02 -4.01
C TRP A 49 -11.61 4.04 -2.56
N THR A 50 -12.40 3.58 -1.57
CA THR A 50 -11.94 3.53 -0.17
C THR A 50 -10.88 2.46 0.06
N VAL A 51 -10.98 1.32 -0.65
CA VAL A 51 -9.97 0.26 -0.65
C VAL A 51 -8.64 0.79 -1.17
N TYR A 52 -8.67 1.49 -2.32
CA TYR A 52 -7.46 2.04 -2.92
C TYR A 52 -6.88 3.19 -2.09
N ALA A 53 -7.72 4.04 -1.52
CA ALA A 53 -7.27 5.10 -0.61
C ALA A 53 -6.57 4.52 0.63
N PHE A 54 -7.13 3.46 1.22
CA PHE A 54 -6.51 2.75 2.35
C PHE A 54 -5.12 2.23 1.99
N HIS A 55 -4.99 1.46 0.90
CA HIS A 55 -3.69 0.91 0.49
C HIS A 55 -2.69 2.00 0.12
N PHE A 56 -3.12 3.03 -0.60
CA PHE A 56 -2.28 4.18 -0.94
C PHE A 56 -1.71 4.85 0.31
N ILE A 57 -2.57 5.18 1.28
CA ILE A 57 -2.16 5.87 2.50
C ILE A 57 -1.19 5.00 3.31
N VAL A 58 -1.52 3.73 3.51
CA VAL A 58 -0.69 2.84 4.34
C VAL A 58 0.67 2.62 3.69
N VAL A 59 0.73 2.31 2.39
CA VAL A 59 2.01 2.12 1.68
C VAL A 59 2.83 3.41 1.65
N LEU A 60 2.20 4.57 1.47
CA LEU A 60 2.89 5.84 1.53
C LEU A 60 3.52 6.09 2.91
N LEU A 61 2.80 5.80 4.00
CA LEU A 61 3.32 5.93 5.36
C LEU A 61 4.48 4.97 5.62
N ILE A 62 4.33 3.70 5.24
CA ILE A 62 5.37 2.67 5.39
C ILE A 62 6.62 3.09 4.63
N TYR A 63 6.48 3.46 3.36
CA TYR A 63 7.59 3.95 2.55
C TYR A 63 8.27 5.16 3.19
N SER A 64 7.50 6.17 3.61
CA SER A 64 8.04 7.40 4.17
C SER A 64 8.89 7.13 5.41
N PHE A 65 8.41 6.23 6.28
CA PHE A 65 9.14 5.83 7.48
C PHE A 65 10.43 5.07 7.14
N ILE A 66 10.36 4.14 6.20
CA ILE A 66 11.53 3.36 5.74
C ILE A 66 12.56 4.28 5.07
N ASN A 67 12.13 5.16 4.16
CA ASN A 67 12.98 6.13 3.48
C ASN A 67 13.66 7.07 4.48
N TYR A 68 12.94 7.51 5.51
CA TYR A 68 13.51 8.32 6.59
C TYR A 68 14.59 7.55 7.38
N ARG A 69 14.32 6.30 7.78
CA ARG A 69 15.28 5.45 8.51
C ARG A 69 16.53 5.20 7.68
N HIS A 70 16.36 4.80 6.42
CA HIS A 70 17.45 4.52 5.49
C HIS A 70 18.32 5.76 5.26
N THR A 71 17.70 6.90 4.93
CA THR A 71 18.42 8.16 4.67
C THR A 71 19.12 8.70 5.92
N SER A 72 18.60 8.38 7.10
CA SER A 72 19.25 8.67 8.39
C SER A 72 20.41 7.71 8.74
N GLY A 73 20.78 6.80 7.84
CA GLY A 73 21.89 5.85 8.01
C GLY A 73 21.60 4.71 9.00
N LYS A 74 20.33 4.46 9.34
CA LYS A 74 19.96 3.40 10.29
C LYS A 74 20.11 2.03 9.63
N THR A 75 20.53 1.03 10.40
CA THR A 75 20.83 -0.31 9.89
C THR A 75 19.65 -1.30 9.99
N ASP A 76 18.62 -0.94 10.74
CA ASP A 76 17.46 -1.76 11.08
C ASP A 76 16.26 -1.56 10.14
N VAL A 77 16.49 -1.04 8.93
CA VAL A 77 15.45 -0.73 7.94
C VAL A 77 14.55 -1.94 7.66
N PHE A 78 15.13 -3.13 7.53
CA PHE A 78 14.38 -4.37 7.31
C PHE A 78 13.50 -4.75 8.51
N ASN A 79 14.02 -4.65 9.73
CA ASN A 79 13.26 -4.96 10.95
C ASN A 79 12.07 -4.02 11.11
N VAL A 80 12.28 -2.73 10.84
CA VAL A 80 11.23 -1.73 10.82
C VAL A 80 10.17 -2.04 9.76
N PHE A 81 10.59 -2.40 8.54
CA PHE A 81 9.65 -2.82 7.50
C PHE A 81 8.79 -4.01 7.94
N MET A 82 9.39 -5.02 8.57
CA MET A 82 8.65 -6.19 9.05
C MET A 82 7.59 -5.81 10.10
N ILE A 83 7.94 -4.97 11.08
CA ILE A 83 7.00 -4.49 12.11
C ILE A 83 5.86 -3.68 11.49
N LEU A 84 6.18 -2.75 10.59
CA LEU A 84 5.18 -1.92 9.91
C LEU A 84 4.26 -2.74 9.02
N THR A 85 4.79 -3.75 8.33
CA THR A 85 4.01 -4.66 7.49
C THR A 85 3.09 -5.52 8.35
N PHE A 86 3.54 -5.99 9.51
CA PHE A 86 2.69 -6.69 10.46
C PHE A 86 1.57 -5.79 10.99
N LEU A 87 1.88 -4.53 11.34
CA LEU A 87 0.87 -3.55 11.74
C LEU A 87 -0.15 -3.31 10.61
N LYS A 88 0.29 -3.21 9.35
CA LYS A 88 -0.61 -3.13 8.19
C LYS A 88 -1.56 -4.32 8.11
N MET A 89 -1.10 -5.53 8.41
CA MET A 89 -1.99 -6.71 8.41
C MET A 89 -3.10 -6.57 9.46
N ILE A 90 -2.79 -6.04 10.64
CA ILE A 90 -3.79 -5.73 11.67
C ILE A 90 -4.77 -4.66 11.15
N LEU A 91 -4.25 -3.59 10.55
CA LEU A 91 -5.08 -2.52 9.96
C LEU A 91 -5.99 -3.04 8.84
N ALA A 92 -5.52 -4.02 8.05
CA ALA A 92 -6.33 -4.65 7.02
C ALA A 92 -7.53 -5.41 7.61
N VAL A 93 -7.32 -6.14 8.72
CA VAL A 93 -8.42 -6.79 9.45
C VAL A 93 -9.39 -5.75 9.99
N VAL A 94 -8.88 -4.67 10.61
CA VAL A 94 -9.69 -3.57 11.12
C VAL A 94 -10.52 -2.91 10.00
N PHE A 95 -9.91 -2.68 8.84
CA PHE A 95 -10.58 -2.10 7.68
C PHE A 95 -11.71 -2.99 7.15
N LEU A 96 -11.54 -4.31 7.21
CA LEU A 96 -12.56 -5.28 6.80
C LEU A 96 -13.64 -5.55 7.85
N LEU A 97 -13.52 -5.03 9.09
CA LEU A 97 -14.53 -5.21 10.14
C LEU A 97 -15.97 -4.91 9.71
N PRO A 98 -16.27 -3.83 8.95
CA PRO A 98 -17.62 -3.56 8.50
C PRO A 98 -18.21 -4.68 7.64
N VAL A 99 -17.39 -5.38 6.85
CA VAL A 99 -17.80 -6.54 6.04
C VAL A 99 -17.97 -7.75 6.95
N LEU A 100 -16.98 -8.01 7.82
CA LEU A 100 -16.98 -9.17 8.72
C LEU A 100 -18.20 -9.18 9.65
N LEU A 101 -18.59 -8.02 10.17
CA LEU A 101 -19.73 -7.85 11.09
C LEU A 101 -21.06 -7.60 10.36
N SER A 102 -21.06 -7.43 9.04
CA SER A 102 -22.29 -7.23 8.28
C SER A 102 -23.15 -8.50 8.18
N SER A 103 -24.45 -8.30 7.96
CA SER A 103 -25.41 -9.34 7.59
C SER A 103 -25.44 -9.61 6.08
N LEU A 104 -24.39 -9.24 5.33
CA LEU A 104 -24.30 -9.57 3.91
C LEU A 104 -24.32 -11.09 3.72
N GLU A 105 -25.14 -11.56 2.77
CA GLU A 105 -25.24 -12.98 2.42
C GLU A 105 -23.93 -13.50 1.83
N ASN A 106 -23.30 -12.72 0.94
CA ASN A 106 -22.01 -13.06 0.35
C ASN A 106 -20.97 -11.96 0.61
N LYS A 107 -19.99 -12.26 1.47
CA LYS A 107 -18.88 -11.36 1.83
C LYS A 107 -17.65 -11.50 0.92
N VAL A 108 -17.62 -12.53 0.08
CA VAL A 108 -16.47 -12.86 -0.78
C VAL A 108 -16.09 -11.69 -1.71
N PRO A 109 -17.03 -10.99 -2.37
CA PRO A 109 -16.68 -9.90 -3.28
C PRO A 109 -15.91 -8.76 -2.59
N ASP A 110 -16.36 -8.30 -1.42
CA ASP A 110 -15.65 -7.26 -0.65
C ASP A 110 -14.24 -7.71 -0.23
N VAL A 111 -14.09 -8.95 0.21
CA VAL A 111 -12.78 -9.52 0.62
C VAL A 111 -11.84 -9.61 -0.58
N LEU A 112 -12.30 -10.12 -1.72
CA LEU A 112 -11.48 -10.20 -2.93
C LEU A 112 -11.11 -8.82 -3.47
N ASN A 113 -12.05 -7.88 -3.48
CA ASN A 113 -11.82 -6.51 -3.91
C ASN A 113 -10.80 -5.80 -3.02
N PHE A 114 -10.71 -6.18 -1.74
CA PHE A 114 -9.66 -5.69 -0.84
C PHE A 114 -8.30 -6.34 -1.07
N PHE A 115 -8.25 -7.68 -1.19
CA PHE A 115 -6.99 -8.42 -1.25
C PHE A 115 -6.31 -8.36 -2.62
N PHE A 116 -7.05 -8.21 -3.71
CA PHE A 116 -6.45 -8.04 -5.03
C PHE A 116 -5.47 -6.86 -5.11
N PRO A 117 -5.88 -5.61 -4.78
CA PRO A 117 -4.93 -4.52 -4.71
C PRO A 117 -3.89 -4.73 -3.60
N TYR A 118 -4.27 -5.24 -2.42
CA TYR A 118 -3.34 -5.47 -1.30
C TYR A 118 -2.03 -6.17 -1.72
N PHE A 119 -2.12 -7.23 -2.54
CA PHE A 119 -0.94 -7.96 -2.99
C PHE A 119 -0.07 -7.15 -3.95
N ILE A 120 -0.66 -6.33 -4.81
CA ILE A 120 0.07 -5.46 -5.73
C ILE A 120 0.84 -4.38 -4.94
N TYR A 121 0.17 -3.74 -3.98
CA TYR A 121 0.79 -2.77 -3.08
C TYR A 121 1.89 -3.40 -2.22
N LEU A 122 1.67 -4.61 -1.70
CA LEU A 122 2.70 -5.37 -0.97
C LEU A 122 3.92 -5.66 -1.85
N GLY A 123 3.71 -6.04 -3.11
CA GLY A 123 4.79 -6.24 -4.08
C GLY A 123 5.64 -4.98 -4.25
N LEU A 124 5.01 -3.81 -4.35
CA LEU A 124 5.70 -2.52 -4.44
C LEU A 124 6.54 -2.19 -3.18
N GLU A 125 6.01 -2.49 -2.01
CA GLU A 125 6.74 -2.31 -0.74
C GLU A 125 7.97 -3.21 -0.66
N VAL A 126 7.82 -4.51 -0.97
CA VAL A 126 8.92 -5.48 -0.96
C VAL A 126 10.00 -5.09 -1.96
N TRP A 127 9.60 -4.68 -3.17
CA TRP A 127 10.53 -4.20 -4.20
C TRP A 127 11.33 -2.99 -3.71
N THR A 128 10.65 -2.02 -3.07
CA THR A 128 11.30 -0.83 -2.52
C THR A 128 12.35 -1.19 -1.47
N VAL A 129 11.98 -2.00 -0.48
CA VAL A 129 12.87 -2.34 0.63
C VAL A 129 14.08 -3.11 0.14
N THR A 130 13.86 -4.02 -0.82
CA THR A 130 14.94 -4.79 -1.44
C THR A 130 15.93 -3.87 -2.17
N ASN A 131 15.47 -2.81 -2.82
CA ASN A 131 16.35 -1.83 -3.46
C ASN A 131 17.19 -1.06 -2.42
N PHE A 132 16.59 -0.64 -1.30
CA PHE A 132 17.35 -0.01 -0.20
C PHE A 132 18.39 -0.94 0.44
N LEU A 133 18.13 -2.24 0.48
CA LEU A 133 19.11 -3.22 0.98
C LEU A 133 20.28 -3.39 0.02
N LYS A 134 20.02 -3.43 -1.30
CA LYS A 134 21.06 -3.57 -2.33
C LYS A 134 22.02 -2.37 -2.38
N GLU A 135 21.51 -1.16 -2.19
CA GLU A 135 22.32 0.07 -2.18
C GLU A 135 23.36 0.11 -1.06
N LYS A 136 23.18 -0.67 0.01
CA LYS A 136 24.12 -0.69 1.14
C LYS A 136 25.27 -1.69 0.95
N THR A 137 25.14 -2.62 0.01
CA THR A 137 26.12 -3.70 -0.24
C THR A 137 27.09 -3.37 -1.38
N ASN A 138 26.82 -2.30 -2.14
CA ASN A 138 27.68 -1.74 -3.18
C ASN A 138 28.36 -0.47 -2.70
#